data_AF-A0A847B567-F1
#
_entry.id   AF-A0A847B567-F1
#
_cell.length_a   1.000
_cell.length_b   1.000
_cell.length_c   1.000
_cell.angle_alpha   90.00
_cell.angle_beta   90.00
_cell.angle_gamma   90.00
#
_symmetry.space_group_name_H-M   'P 1'
#
loop_
_entity.id
_entity.type
_entity.pdbx_description
1 polymer ?
#
loop_
_entity_poly.entity_id
_entity_poly.type
_entity_poly.pdbx_seq_one_letter_code
_entity_poly.pdbx_strand_id
1 'polypeptide(L)'
;MNNKKRFFFVFTSFLLTAALVACGGPKPLSSSQPPRPLEIGDTVKEWRDRSDFDVLPIDVEESATNGSGTGEIVNDFGRDDNCSLYFEVTQGTSQECYLGSDVITTPYFLEEDAKNGDIISLYVYVAANSNVASLQLVVYPSSMNNPIRGNLINISEENQDTWVRAMVSFDTLETFGALRLFYKGVVKSQPVTFYVDDIDITFGAETVITQYEYKGESLTESFKGYLNIGTCLSNLTLNNTKIRQITLDNFDSLVAENEAQPEQVLDQAGCQALYNAGNDSGVAIKITPFEKLYNFAEANHLPVRHHTFVWYSQTPAWFFTTNYTANGPKASRDLMIRRMDSFIKESLDTVNYRWPGLVYAIDVANEAISQSNVGIRDQNNNWYSTVGEDFVYQAFKSANSYREQWQKLYYNDFAYDYQPVKCSFTVDTLLKEAIEEGYVDGVGIQGHLDSGANMDNVIANAEIIFNKGLECQITELDITVNGTSVANYESQKAAYKNLTKKVLQANAAGTTDVDAIILWGVTDNTSWKRNQNPLLFDSNYAKKPAYYGMLEALAEVHPVEEVEQ
;
A
#
# COMPACT_ATOMS: atom_id res chain seq x y z
N MET A 1 65.71 20.17 -22.92
CA MET A 1 64.35 20.19 -23.49
C MET A 1 63.42 19.92 -22.31
N ASN A 2 62.65 20.86 -21.75
CA ASN A 2 61.91 21.99 -22.33
C ASN A 2 60.93 21.53 -23.44
N ASN A 3 59.62 21.81 -23.39
CA ASN A 3 58.90 22.83 -22.61
C ASN A 3 57.58 22.37 -21.97
N LYS A 4 57.23 23.01 -20.84
CA LYS A 4 55.84 23.17 -20.37
C LYS A 4 55.10 24.16 -21.29
N LYS A 5 53.79 24.01 -21.47
CA LYS A 5 52.88 25.16 -21.71
C LYS A 5 51.57 25.00 -20.94
N ARG A 6 51.52 25.60 -19.74
CA ARG A 6 50.29 26.18 -19.18
C ARG A 6 50.22 27.64 -19.66
N PHE A 7 49.04 28.06 -20.09
CA PHE A 7 48.56 29.45 -20.20
C PHE A 7 47.09 29.34 -19.77
N PHE A 8 46.59 29.88 -18.65
CA PHE A 8 46.86 31.15 -17.97
C PHE A 8 46.36 32.35 -18.78
N PHE A 9 45.13 32.77 -18.46
CA PHE A 9 44.75 34.17 -18.44
C PHE A 9 44.18 34.48 -17.06
N VAL A 10 44.75 35.48 -16.41
CA VAL A 10 44.25 36.13 -15.20
C VAL A 10 44.39 37.62 -15.46
N PHE A 11 43.34 38.39 -15.19
CA PHE A 11 43.35 39.80 -14.77
C PHE A 11 41.90 40.01 -14.26
N THR A 12 41.65 39.87 -12.96
CA THR A 12 41.54 40.98 -11.97
C THR A 12 40.63 42.11 -12.45
N SER A 13 39.66 42.56 -11.65
CA SER A 13 39.82 43.76 -10.80
C SER A 13 38.44 44.18 -10.27
N PHE A 14 38.21 44.82 -9.11
CA PHE A 14 39.05 45.13 -7.93
C PHE A 14 38.14 45.82 -6.87
N LEU A 15 38.65 46.04 -5.63
CA LEU A 15 38.29 47.12 -4.68
C LEU A 15 36.88 47.06 -4.01
N LEU A 16 36.68 47.41 -2.73
CA LEU A 16 37.56 47.73 -1.57
C LEU A 16 36.67 47.52 -0.29
N THR A 17 37.03 46.80 0.79
CA THR A 17 37.83 47.21 1.99
C THR A 17 37.44 48.57 2.62
N ALA A 18 37.42 48.83 3.94
CA ALA A 18 37.74 48.08 5.19
C ALA A 18 36.63 48.38 6.26
N ALA A 19 36.73 48.26 7.60
CA ALA A 19 37.79 48.02 8.62
C ALA A 19 37.11 47.46 9.93
N LEU A 20 37.76 46.71 10.84
CA LEU A 20 38.67 47.09 11.96
C LEU A 20 38.09 48.10 12.98
N VAL A 21 38.23 47.96 14.31
CA VAL A 21 39.09 47.13 15.22
C VAL A 21 38.13 46.49 16.28
N ALA A 22 38.37 45.41 17.06
CA ALA A 22 39.53 44.77 17.70
C ALA A 22 39.29 43.23 17.87
N CYS A 23 40.10 42.31 18.44
CA CYS A 23 41.25 42.26 19.37
C CYS A 23 40.96 42.50 20.89
N GLY A 24 41.20 41.56 21.82
CA GLY A 24 41.64 40.15 21.70
C GLY A 24 41.97 39.47 23.06
N GLY A 25 41.90 38.13 23.13
CA GLY A 25 42.21 37.30 24.32
C GLY A 25 42.76 35.91 23.92
N PRO A 26 43.48 35.18 24.81
CA PRO A 26 44.48 34.20 24.37
C PRO A 26 44.00 32.74 24.17
N LYS A 27 44.50 32.14 23.08
CA LYS A 27 44.69 30.68 22.86
C LYS A 27 45.97 30.18 23.60
N PRO A 28 46.31 28.87 23.67
CA PRO A 28 45.61 27.69 23.13
C PRO A 28 45.37 26.54 24.14
N LEU A 29 44.57 25.54 23.73
CA LEU A 29 44.77 24.14 24.11
C LEU A 29 45.12 23.32 22.86
N SER A 30 45.98 22.30 23.01
CA SER A 30 46.59 21.60 21.87
C SER A 30 46.33 20.09 21.86
N SER A 31 45.63 19.65 20.81
CA SER A 31 45.76 18.34 20.15
C SER A 31 45.69 17.04 20.96
N SER A 32 44.64 16.26 20.69
CA SER A 32 44.82 14.83 20.36
C SER A 32 43.83 14.42 19.26
N GLN A 33 44.34 14.32 18.03
CA GLN A 33 43.61 14.10 16.76
C GLN A 33 42.66 15.23 16.31
N PRO A 34 42.55 15.51 15.00
CA PRO A 34 41.38 16.17 14.44
C PRO A 34 40.20 15.18 14.40
N PRO A 35 38.94 15.64 14.43
CA PRO A 35 37.81 14.81 14.02
C PRO A 35 38.05 14.26 12.62
N ARG A 36 37.67 13.00 12.38
CA ARG A 36 37.50 12.48 11.00
C ARG A 36 36.47 13.40 10.32
N PRO A 37 36.64 13.79 9.05
CA PRO A 37 35.53 14.32 8.27
C PRO A 37 34.36 13.31 8.35
N LEU A 38 33.15 13.78 8.63
CA LEU A 38 31.96 12.93 8.53
C LEU A 38 31.89 12.39 7.10
N GLU A 39 31.91 11.07 6.98
CA GLU A 39 31.67 10.41 5.69
C GLU A 39 30.15 10.22 5.53
N ILE A 40 29.67 10.37 4.30
CA ILE A 40 28.23 10.30 3.98
C ILE A 40 27.71 8.91 4.38
N GLY A 41 26.94 8.88 5.47
CA GLY A 41 26.50 7.66 6.16
C GLY A 41 26.52 7.77 7.69
N ASP A 42 27.45 8.52 8.28
CA ASP A 42 27.52 8.71 9.73
C ASP A 42 26.38 9.62 10.25
N THR A 43 25.91 10.58 9.43
CA THR A 43 25.01 11.66 9.84
C THR A 43 23.53 11.27 10.04
N VAL A 44 23.06 10.13 9.52
CA VAL A 44 21.61 9.83 9.46
C VAL A 44 21.09 9.08 10.69
N LYS A 45 21.97 8.43 11.47
CA LYS A 45 21.54 7.58 12.61
C LYS A 45 21.31 8.32 13.93
N GLU A 46 21.93 9.48 14.13
CA GLU A 46 21.83 10.23 15.40
C GLU A 46 20.69 11.26 15.45
N TRP A 47 19.98 11.47 14.35
CA TRP A 47 18.88 12.45 14.19
C TRP A 47 17.49 11.83 14.35
N ARG A 48 17.41 10.55 14.75
CA ARG A 48 16.15 9.83 14.95
C ARG A 48 15.63 9.86 16.39
N ASP A 49 16.43 10.42 17.30
CA ASP A 49 16.12 10.72 18.70
C ASP A 49 16.86 12.02 19.12
N ARG A 50 16.14 13.14 19.16
CA ARG A 50 16.41 14.28 20.06
C ARG A 50 15.28 15.30 20.04
N SER A 51 15.05 15.91 21.20
CA SER A 51 13.93 16.82 21.49
C SER A 51 14.46 18.06 22.22
N ASP A 52 15.34 18.80 21.57
CA ASP A 52 15.93 20.04 22.08
C ASP A 52 16.39 20.97 20.94
N PHE A 53 16.20 22.29 21.13
CA PHE A 53 16.63 23.32 20.18
C PHE A 53 18.16 23.51 20.12
N ASP A 54 18.91 22.88 21.03
CA ASP A 54 20.37 22.98 21.18
C ASP A 54 21.18 22.47 19.95
N VAL A 55 20.53 21.84 18.96
CA VAL A 55 21.18 21.18 17.81
C VAL A 55 20.87 21.81 16.44
N LEU A 56 19.88 22.72 16.35
CA LEU A 56 19.54 23.40 15.09
C LEU A 56 20.25 24.76 14.96
N PRO A 57 20.97 25.05 13.86
CA PRO A 57 21.58 26.35 13.64
C PRO A 57 20.52 27.36 13.16
N ILE A 58 19.88 28.05 14.11
CA ILE A 58 18.89 29.10 13.85
C ILE A 58 19.53 30.47 14.13
N ASP A 59 19.67 31.32 13.12
CA ASP A 59 20.10 32.70 13.32
C ASP A 59 18.88 33.58 13.61
N VAL A 60 18.66 33.81 14.90
CA VAL A 60 17.53 34.56 15.44
C VAL A 60 17.66 36.05 15.13
N GLU A 61 18.88 36.59 15.00
CA GLU A 61 19.09 37.98 14.56
C GLU A 61 18.72 38.13 13.08
N GLU A 62 19.27 37.31 12.18
CA GLU A 62 18.97 37.43 10.74
C GLU A 62 17.47 37.22 10.47
N SER A 63 16.86 36.20 11.07
CA SER A 63 15.42 35.87 10.92
C SER A 63 14.51 37.08 11.14
N ALA A 64 14.79 37.89 12.17
CA ALA A 64 13.97 39.03 12.56
C ALA A 64 14.15 40.28 11.65
N THR A 65 15.29 40.42 10.98
CA THR A 65 15.64 41.66 10.24
C THR A 65 14.69 41.99 9.08
N ASN A 66 14.25 40.99 8.30
CA ASN A 66 13.36 41.22 7.15
C ASN A 66 11.91 41.57 7.54
N GLY A 67 11.54 41.38 8.82
CA GLY A 67 10.22 41.71 9.35
C GLY A 67 10.14 43.06 10.08
N SER A 68 11.25 43.77 10.30
CA SER A 68 11.33 44.86 11.29
C SER A 68 10.84 44.44 12.67
N GLY A 69 11.46 43.39 13.21
CA GLY A 69 11.18 42.84 14.53
C GLY A 69 12.43 42.47 15.33
N THR A 70 12.22 41.77 16.43
CA THR A 70 13.23 41.12 17.28
C THR A 70 12.80 39.69 17.59
N GLY A 71 13.76 38.81 17.91
CA GLY A 71 13.48 37.50 18.48
C GLY A 71 14.51 37.12 19.53
N GLU A 72 14.15 36.20 20.43
CA GLU A 72 15.01 35.70 21.51
C GLU A 72 14.62 34.28 21.91
N ILE A 73 15.54 33.55 22.56
CA ILE A 73 15.27 32.22 23.11
C ILE A 73 14.72 32.38 24.54
N VAL A 74 13.59 31.73 24.83
CA VAL A 74 12.88 31.80 26.11
C VAL A 74 12.85 30.41 26.76
N ASN A 75 13.67 30.23 27.80
CA ASN A 75 13.95 28.92 28.40
C ASN A 75 12.87 28.40 29.37
N ASP A 76 11.86 29.21 29.70
CA ASP A 76 10.79 28.90 30.66
C ASP A 76 9.39 28.98 30.02
N PHE A 77 9.29 28.90 28.68
CA PHE A 77 8.02 29.07 27.95
C PHE A 77 7.96 28.29 26.62
N GLY A 78 8.44 27.05 26.62
CA GLY A 78 8.23 26.10 25.53
C GLY A 78 7.02 25.18 25.75
N ARG A 79 6.82 24.28 24.80
CA ARG A 79 5.98 23.10 24.98
C ARG A 79 6.70 22.09 25.87
N ASP A 80 5.95 21.39 26.70
CA ASP A 80 6.46 20.36 27.61
C ASP A 80 7.62 20.86 28.50
N ASP A 81 7.53 22.13 28.92
CA ASP A 81 8.47 22.91 29.75
C ASP A 81 9.89 23.11 29.14
N ASN A 82 10.03 23.08 27.81
CA ASN A 82 11.29 23.31 27.08
C ASN A 82 11.58 24.79 26.76
N CYS A 83 12.62 25.05 25.95
CA CYS A 83 12.98 26.38 25.45
C CYS A 83 12.32 26.68 24.09
N SER A 84 11.65 27.84 23.94
CA SER A 84 11.06 28.27 22.66
C SER A 84 11.71 29.52 22.07
N LEU A 85 11.37 29.85 20.81
CA LEU A 85 11.75 31.09 20.13
C LEU A 85 10.62 32.12 20.19
N TYR A 86 10.81 33.20 20.94
CA TYR A 86 9.91 34.37 20.91
C TYR A 86 10.19 35.25 19.69
N PHE A 87 9.14 35.77 19.07
CA PHE A 87 9.19 36.77 18.00
C PHE A 87 8.26 37.94 18.29
N GLU A 88 8.75 39.18 18.14
CA GLU A 88 7.97 40.41 18.09
C GLU A 88 8.25 41.15 16.77
N VAL A 89 7.24 41.31 15.91
CA VAL A 89 7.45 41.78 14.53
C VAL A 89 6.50 42.92 14.16
N THR A 90 7.03 44.07 13.72
CA THR A 90 6.22 45.25 13.37
C THR A 90 5.72 45.18 11.93
N GLN A 91 4.40 45.31 11.70
CA GLN A 91 3.87 45.19 10.34
C GLN A 91 4.27 46.38 9.43
N GLY A 92 5.08 46.09 8.41
CA GLY A 92 5.41 47.01 7.31
C GLY A 92 4.18 47.44 6.48
N THR A 93 4.36 48.38 5.56
CA THR A 93 3.23 49.09 4.90
C THR A 93 2.56 48.36 3.72
N SER A 94 2.47 47.03 3.76
CA SER A 94 1.66 46.20 2.85
C SER A 94 0.83 45.15 3.62
N GLN A 95 -0.23 44.63 3.02
CA GLN A 95 -0.94 43.47 3.58
C GLN A 95 -0.14 42.18 3.29
N GLU A 96 -0.20 41.23 4.23
CA GLU A 96 0.61 40.00 4.30
C GLU A 96 2.11 40.29 4.54
N CYS A 97 2.70 39.57 5.50
CA CYS A 97 4.09 39.73 5.91
C CYS A 97 4.77 38.36 6.12
N TYR A 98 6.09 38.38 6.05
CA TYR A 98 6.95 37.20 5.97
C TYR A 98 7.96 37.28 7.11
N LEU A 99 8.22 36.15 7.77
CA LEU A 99 9.45 35.90 8.51
C LEU A 99 10.40 35.05 7.63
N GLY A 100 11.70 35.24 7.77
CA GLY A 100 12.76 34.57 6.99
C GLY A 100 13.76 35.56 6.38
N SER A 101 14.97 35.19 5.96
CA SER A 101 15.60 33.87 5.79
C SER A 101 15.47 32.93 6.99
N ASP A 102 15.35 31.64 6.68
CA ASP A 102 16.10 30.59 7.35
C ASP A 102 15.92 30.45 8.88
N VAL A 103 14.74 29.95 9.22
CA VAL A 103 14.50 29.18 10.46
C VAL A 103 15.48 27.99 10.61
N ILE A 104 16.17 27.58 9.53
CA ILE A 104 17.29 26.63 9.52
C ILE A 104 18.36 27.19 8.55
N THR A 105 19.54 27.57 9.04
CA THR A 105 20.50 28.47 8.33
C THR A 105 21.56 27.78 7.45
N THR A 106 21.25 26.61 6.90
CA THR A 106 22.14 25.92 5.94
C THR A 106 21.34 25.27 4.81
N PRO A 107 21.91 25.13 3.60
CA PRO A 107 21.24 24.44 2.49
C PRO A 107 20.94 22.99 2.87
N TYR A 108 19.66 22.72 3.15
CA TYR A 108 19.21 21.44 3.71
C TYR A 108 19.12 20.39 2.61
N PHE A 109 20.06 19.45 2.62
CA PHE A 109 20.13 18.35 1.66
C PHE A 109 19.15 17.23 2.02
N LEU A 110 17.95 17.32 1.44
CA LEU A 110 17.05 16.17 1.29
C LEU A 110 17.57 15.26 0.15
N GLU A 111 18.57 14.43 0.43
CA GLU A 111 19.03 13.41 -0.51
C GLU A 111 18.08 12.20 -0.57
N GLU A 112 17.68 11.85 -1.79
CA GLU A 112 17.05 10.61 -2.29
C GLU A 112 15.78 10.03 -1.62
N ASP A 113 15.47 10.31 -0.35
CA ASP A 113 14.42 9.60 0.43
C ASP A 113 13.10 10.35 0.60
N ALA A 114 12.98 11.57 0.06
CA ALA A 114 11.75 12.38 0.15
C ALA A 114 10.56 11.73 -0.59
N LYS A 115 9.39 11.72 0.06
CA LYS A 115 8.17 11.04 -0.38
C LYS A 115 6.99 12.02 -0.49
N ASN A 116 6.01 11.62 -1.30
CA ASN A 116 4.70 12.25 -1.39
C ASN A 116 4.02 12.21 -0.01
N GLY A 117 3.60 13.36 0.49
CA GLY A 117 3.05 13.50 1.84
C GLY A 117 4.08 13.58 2.98
N ASP A 118 5.37 13.86 2.71
CA ASP A 118 6.30 14.30 3.77
C ASP A 118 5.84 15.63 4.37
N ILE A 119 5.99 15.80 5.69
CA ILE A 119 5.50 16.97 6.43
C ILE A 119 6.68 17.69 7.10
N ILE A 120 6.83 18.99 6.86
CA ILE A 120 7.50 19.88 7.83
C ILE A 120 6.39 20.47 8.70
N SER A 121 6.57 20.44 10.02
CA SER A 121 5.66 21.08 10.96
C SER A 121 6.42 21.87 12.02
N LEU A 122 5.72 22.84 12.63
CA LEU A 122 6.18 23.52 13.84
C LEU A 122 4.98 23.89 14.70
N TYR A 123 5.19 24.06 15.99
CA TYR A 123 4.18 24.56 16.91
C TYR A 123 4.35 26.06 17.10
N VAL A 124 3.23 26.79 17.15
CA VAL A 124 3.20 28.24 17.42
C VAL A 124 2.30 28.53 18.60
N TYR A 125 2.78 29.24 19.61
CA TYR A 125 1.94 29.79 20.67
C TYR A 125 1.55 31.22 20.33
N VAL A 126 0.26 31.51 20.36
CA VAL A 126 -0.30 32.82 20.02
C VAL A 126 -1.08 33.36 21.20
N ALA A 127 -0.52 34.34 21.92
CA ALA A 127 -1.18 34.93 23.07
C ALA A 127 -2.47 35.67 22.69
N ALA A 128 -3.48 35.76 23.57
CA ALA A 128 -4.76 36.43 23.25
C ALA A 128 -4.65 37.92 22.87
N ASN A 129 -3.54 38.59 23.21
CA ASN A 129 -3.26 39.99 22.85
C ASN A 129 -2.20 40.16 21.75
N SER A 130 -1.81 39.05 21.08
CA SER A 130 -0.72 38.93 20.10
C SER A 130 -0.85 39.76 18.82
N ASN A 131 -2.03 40.31 18.52
CA ASN A 131 -2.37 40.94 17.24
C ASN A 131 -2.28 40.00 16.01
N VAL A 132 -2.11 38.69 16.17
CA VAL A 132 -2.15 37.72 15.04
C VAL A 132 -3.59 37.48 14.59
N ALA A 133 -3.83 37.49 13.28
CA ALA A 133 -5.09 37.11 12.63
C ALA A 133 -5.04 35.70 12.04
N SER A 134 -3.91 35.34 11.41
CA SER A 134 -3.70 34.02 10.81
C SER A 134 -2.23 33.70 10.60
N LEU A 135 -1.89 32.41 10.62
CA LEU A 135 -0.57 31.84 10.37
C LEU A 135 -0.61 30.83 9.22
N GLN A 136 0.48 30.70 8.48
CA GLN A 136 0.66 29.63 7.48
C GLN A 136 2.14 29.29 7.33
N LEU A 137 2.50 28.01 7.41
CA LEU A 137 3.86 27.54 7.13
C LEU A 137 4.06 27.40 5.61
N VAL A 138 5.23 27.80 5.09
CA VAL A 138 5.49 27.88 3.65
C VAL A 138 6.96 27.53 3.33
N VAL A 139 7.16 26.73 2.29
CA VAL A 139 8.47 26.26 1.81
C VAL A 139 8.80 26.87 0.45
N TYR A 140 10.07 27.19 0.22
CA TYR A 140 10.61 27.65 -1.06
C TYR A 140 11.58 26.62 -1.66
N PRO A 141 11.20 25.91 -2.74
CA PRO A 141 12.13 25.10 -3.53
C PRO A 141 13.18 25.98 -4.23
N SER A 142 14.44 25.54 -4.26
CA SER A 142 15.54 26.34 -4.83
C SER A 142 15.46 26.50 -6.35
N SER A 143 14.76 25.61 -7.04
CA SER A 143 14.59 25.59 -8.50
C SER A 143 13.32 26.29 -9.00
N MET A 144 12.39 26.69 -8.12
CA MET A 144 11.11 27.28 -8.52
C MET A 144 10.76 28.58 -7.77
N ASN A 145 10.34 29.59 -8.53
CA ASN A 145 9.78 30.85 -8.01
C ASN A 145 8.40 30.71 -7.32
N ASN A 146 7.93 29.48 -7.10
CA ASN A 146 6.58 29.16 -6.60
C ASN A 146 6.68 28.56 -5.19
N PRO A 147 6.20 29.24 -4.14
CA PRO A 147 6.19 28.69 -2.78
C PRO A 147 5.12 27.61 -2.58
N ILE A 148 5.48 26.54 -1.86
CA ILE A 148 4.56 25.50 -1.39
C ILE A 148 3.95 25.98 -0.08
N ARG A 149 2.61 26.08 -0.01
CA ARG A 149 1.88 26.64 1.13
C ARG A 149 1.16 25.56 1.93
N GLY A 150 1.41 25.52 3.24
CA GLY A 150 0.79 24.62 4.19
C GLY A 150 -0.59 25.05 4.68
N ASN A 151 -1.03 24.52 5.82
CA ASN A 151 -2.31 24.86 6.42
C ASN A 151 -2.42 26.37 6.74
N LEU A 152 -3.60 26.96 6.51
CA LEU A 152 -3.90 28.31 6.97
C LEU A 152 -4.67 28.21 8.29
N ILE A 153 -4.00 28.56 9.39
CA ILE A 153 -4.59 28.64 10.72
C ILE A 153 -5.13 30.06 10.90
N ASN A 154 -6.44 30.21 11.12
CA ASN A 154 -7.01 31.47 11.60
C ASN A 154 -6.96 31.48 13.13
N ILE A 155 -6.59 32.61 13.73
CA ILE A 155 -6.56 32.78 15.18
C ILE A 155 -7.92 33.26 15.68
N SER A 156 -8.42 32.65 16.74
CA SER A 156 -9.73 32.91 17.37
C SER A 156 -9.66 32.71 18.88
N GLU A 157 -10.76 33.02 19.57
CA GLU A 157 -10.92 32.74 21.01
C GLU A 157 -10.80 31.24 21.36
N GLU A 158 -10.89 30.34 20.38
CA GLU A 158 -10.82 28.88 20.56
C GLU A 158 -9.37 28.33 20.47
N ASN A 159 -8.42 29.10 19.93
CA ASN A 159 -7.04 28.63 19.69
C ASN A 159 -5.93 29.67 19.97
N GLN A 160 -6.28 30.82 20.55
CA GLN A 160 -5.34 31.69 21.27
C GLN A 160 -4.98 31.08 22.64
N ASP A 161 -3.88 31.54 23.23
CA ASP A 161 -3.31 31.05 24.50
C ASP A 161 -3.09 29.53 24.55
N THR A 162 -2.77 28.92 23.40
CA THR A 162 -2.39 27.51 23.26
C THR A 162 -1.41 27.30 22.10
N TRP A 163 -0.73 26.16 22.07
CA TRP A 163 0.19 25.74 21.01
C TRP A 163 -0.58 25.13 19.82
N VAL A 164 -0.48 25.76 18.64
CA VAL A 164 -1.10 25.28 17.39
C VAL A 164 -0.06 24.76 16.39
N ARG A 165 -0.26 23.56 15.83
CA ARG A 165 0.63 22.95 14.83
C ARG A 165 0.39 23.53 13.44
N ALA A 166 1.36 24.29 12.94
CA ALA A 166 1.46 24.66 11.53
C ALA A 166 2.19 23.55 10.76
N MET A 167 1.70 23.19 9.58
CA MET A 167 2.20 22.04 8.80
C MET A 167 2.18 22.35 7.31
N VAL A 168 3.17 21.84 6.58
CA VAL A 168 3.26 21.93 5.12
C VAL A 168 3.71 20.60 4.54
N SER A 169 2.88 20.03 3.67
CA SER A 169 3.17 18.81 2.92
C SER A 169 3.81 19.14 1.57
N PHE A 170 4.76 18.31 1.11
CA PHE A 170 5.43 18.49 -0.18
C PHE A 170 5.75 17.15 -0.85
N ASP A 171 5.76 17.15 -2.19
CA ASP A 171 5.82 15.92 -3.00
C ASP A 171 6.99 15.91 -4.01
N THR A 172 7.97 16.81 -3.83
CA THR A 172 8.96 17.17 -4.86
C THR A 172 10.39 16.89 -4.43
N LEU A 173 11.12 16.15 -5.27
CA LEU A 173 12.58 15.93 -5.21
C LEU A 173 13.35 17.21 -5.60
N GLU A 174 13.22 18.29 -4.83
CA GLU A 174 13.93 19.55 -5.02
C GLU A 174 14.64 19.97 -3.73
N THR A 175 15.87 20.48 -3.84
CA THR A 175 16.57 21.11 -2.70
C THR A 175 15.79 22.32 -2.22
N PHE A 176 15.55 22.45 -0.90
CA PHE A 176 14.86 23.62 -0.36
C PHE A 176 15.83 24.78 -0.14
N GLY A 177 15.38 25.99 -0.52
CA GLY A 177 16.15 27.22 -0.46
C GLY A 177 15.72 28.21 0.63
N ALA A 178 14.56 28.00 1.28
CA ALA A 178 14.16 28.63 2.55
C ALA A 178 12.90 27.96 3.14
N LEU A 179 12.81 27.91 4.46
CA LEU A 179 11.58 27.68 5.22
C LEU A 179 11.08 29.02 5.81
N ARG A 180 9.79 29.31 5.72
CA ARG A 180 9.21 30.60 6.18
C ARG A 180 7.85 30.44 6.85
N LEU A 181 7.67 31.10 7.99
CA LEU A 181 6.35 31.29 8.60
C LEU A 181 5.73 32.60 8.08
N PHE A 182 4.55 32.48 7.46
CA PHE A 182 3.74 33.62 7.04
C PHE A 182 2.77 33.98 8.15
N TYR A 183 2.55 35.28 8.34
CA TYR A 183 1.59 35.78 9.31
C TYR A 183 0.84 37.00 8.78
N LYS A 184 -0.31 37.27 9.39
CA LYS A 184 -1.18 38.41 9.09
C LYS A 184 -1.64 39.00 10.42
N GLY A 185 -1.44 40.29 10.63
CA GLY A 185 -1.94 40.98 11.82
C GLY A 185 -3.42 41.41 11.70
N VAL A 186 -4.13 41.56 12.82
CA VAL A 186 -5.49 42.15 12.84
C VAL A 186 -5.47 43.68 12.79
N VAL A 187 -4.47 44.33 13.40
CA VAL A 187 -4.26 45.78 13.41
C VAL A 187 -2.91 46.13 12.77
N LYS A 188 -2.97 46.95 11.72
CA LYS A 188 -1.79 47.46 11.01
C LYS A 188 -0.97 48.42 11.89
N SER A 189 0.36 48.30 11.79
CA SER A 189 1.34 49.12 12.52
C SER A 189 1.33 48.98 14.05
N GLN A 190 0.68 47.94 14.58
CA GLN A 190 1.02 47.38 15.89
C GLN A 190 2.03 46.23 15.70
N PRO A 191 2.85 45.89 16.71
CA PRO A 191 3.61 44.65 16.72
C PRO A 191 2.70 43.43 16.61
N VAL A 192 3.26 42.31 16.18
CA VAL A 192 2.62 40.99 16.20
C VAL A 192 3.56 40.05 16.95
N THR A 193 3.06 39.35 17.97
CA THR A 193 3.89 38.56 18.90
C THR A 193 3.46 37.10 18.99
N PHE A 194 4.42 36.19 18.94
CA PHE A 194 4.17 34.75 19.06
C PHE A 194 5.46 34.00 19.43
N TYR A 195 5.33 32.74 19.85
CA TYR A 195 6.45 31.84 20.12
C TYR A 195 6.43 30.68 19.14
N VAL A 196 7.59 30.16 18.75
CA VAL A 196 7.76 28.98 17.89
C VAL A 196 8.53 27.91 18.64
N ASP A 197 8.09 26.67 18.53
CA ASP A 197 8.66 25.49 19.19
C ASP A 197 8.43 24.23 18.31
N ASP A 198 9.01 23.10 18.69
CA ASP A 198 8.87 21.78 18.04
C ASP A 198 8.92 21.82 16.50
N ILE A 199 10.04 22.26 15.92
CA ILE A 199 10.25 22.19 14.47
C ILE A 199 10.59 20.75 14.08
N ASP A 200 9.58 20.02 13.62
CA ASP A 200 9.67 18.62 13.21
C ASP A 200 9.64 18.46 11.68
N ILE A 201 10.36 17.47 11.16
CA ILE A 201 10.40 17.09 9.74
C ILE A 201 10.07 15.60 9.64
N THR A 202 8.78 15.32 9.59
CA THR A 202 8.21 13.96 9.61
C THR A 202 8.21 13.34 8.21
N PHE A 203 9.25 12.57 7.91
CA PHE A 203 9.39 11.86 6.64
C PHE A 203 8.49 10.61 6.56
N GLY A 204 7.44 10.67 5.74
CA GLY A 204 6.57 9.55 5.37
C GLY A 204 5.79 8.89 6.52
N ALA A 205 5.54 9.60 7.64
CA ALA A 205 4.95 9.01 8.85
C ALA A 205 4.04 9.96 9.65
N GLU A 206 2.75 9.98 9.30
CA GLU A 206 1.64 10.20 10.25
C GLU A 206 0.42 9.47 9.64
N THR A 207 0.10 8.23 10.01
CA THR A 207 -0.29 7.76 11.36
C THR A 207 -1.47 8.58 11.88
N VAL A 208 -2.67 8.26 11.38
CA VAL A 208 -3.92 8.62 12.06
C VAL A 208 -3.84 8.09 13.48
N ILE A 209 -4.03 8.96 14.48
CA ILE A 209 -4.01 8.57 15.90
C ILE A 209 -5.11 7.53 16.15
N THR A 210 -4.73 6.27 16.31
CA THR A 210 -5.61 5.18 16.76
C THR A 210 -5.29 4.86 18.22
N GLN A 211 -6.30 4.86 19.10
CA GLN A 211 -6.13 4.63 20.55
C GLN A 211 -5.99 3.13 20.90
N TYR A 212 -5.27 2.37 20.10
CA TYR A 212 -5.16 0.92 20.21
C TYR A 212 -3.72 0.47 19.90
N GLU A 213 -3.15 -0.34 20.79
CA GLU A 213 -1.90 -1.05 20.54
C GLU A 213 -2.16 -2.32 19.72
N TYR A 214 -1.21 -2.70 18.86
CA TYR A 214 -1.30 -3.87 17.99
C TYR A 214 -0.07 -4.76 18.13
N LYS A 215 -0.23 -6.05 17.86
CA LYS A 215 0.73 -7.10 18.20
C LYS A 215 1.66 -7.48 17.03
N GLY A 216 2.35 -6.49 16.46
CA GLY A 216 3.35 -6.70 15.41
C GLY A 216 3.66 -5.44 14.60
N GLU A 217 4.74 -5.48 13.81
CA GLU A 217 5.10 -4.40 12.88
C GLU A 217 4.28 -4.46 11.56
N SER A 218 3.63 -5.61 11.31
CA SER A 218 2.88 -5.92 10.08
C SER A 218 1.55 -6.66 10.28
N LEU A 219 0.81 -6.85 9.18
CA LEU A 219 -0.43 -7.65 9.15
C LEU A 219 -0.16 -9.12 9.45
N THR A 220 0.78 -9.76 8.75
CA THR A 220 1.24 -11.14 8.98
C THR A 220 1.55 -11.43 10.45
N GLU A 221 2.27 -10.53 11.13
CA GLU A 221 2.58 -10.73 12.56
C GLU A 221 1.33 -10.60 13.44
N SER A 222 0.51 -9.59 13.17
CA SER A 222 -0.68 -9.29 13.97
C SER A 222 -1.75 -10.37 13.87
N PHE A 223 -2.08 -10.81 12.65
CA PHE A 223 -3.15 -11.78 12.37
C PHE A 223 -2.74 -13.25 12.58
N LYS A 224 -1.48 -13.50 12.93
CA LYS A 224 -0.88 -14.84 13.06
C LYS A 224 -1.67 -15.77 13.99
N GLY A 225 -2.26 -16.81 13.40
CA GLY A 225 -3.07 -17.80 14.13
C GLY A 225 -4.54 -17.43 14.31
N TYR A 226 -4.98 -16.29 13.76
CA TYR A 226 -6.38 -15.86 13.69
C TYR A 226 -6.93 -15.90 12.26
N LEU A 227 -6.12 -15.49 11.27
CA LEU A 227 -6.49 -15.37 9.87
C LEU A 227 -5.23 -15.24 8.99
N ASN A 228 -5.18 -15.87 7.82
CA ASN A 228 -4.09 -15.64 6.87
C ASN A 228 -4.40 -14.43 5.98
N ILE A 229 -3.41 -13.56 5.74
CA ILE A 229 -3.55 -12.35 4.93
C ILE A 229 -2.78 -12.51 3.62
N GLY A 230 -3.44 -12.75 2.49
CA GLY A 230 -2.79 -12.99 1.19
C GLY A 230 -2.80 -11.78 0.24
N THR A 231 -2.03 -11.83 -0.86
CA THR A 231 -2.13 -10.84 -1.96
C THR A 231 -1.91 -11.50 -3.33
N CYS A 232 -2.47 -10.91 -4.39
CA CYS A 232 -2.03 -11.23 -5.76
C CYS A 232 -0.82 -10.39 -6.20
N LEU A 233 -0.05 -10.92 -7.15
CA LEU A 233 1.04 -10.24 -7.87
C LEU A 233 1.05 -10.66 -9.34
N SER A 234 1.64 -9.80 -10.17
CA SER A 234 1.93 -10.03 -11.60
C SER A 234 3.41 -9.81 -11.88
N ASN A 235 3.88 -10.23 -13.06
CA ASN A 235 5.28 -10.07 -13.47
C ASN A 235 5.78 -8.62 -13.39
N LEU A 236 4.89 -7.67 -13.68
CA LEU A 236 5.16 -6.22 -13.63
C LEU A 236 5.34 -5.73 -12.19
N THR A 237 4.38 -6.00 -11.31
CA THR A 237 4.45 -5.58 -9.89
C THR A 237 5.62 -6.26 -9.18
N LEU A 238 5.89 -7.52 -9.51
CA LEU A 238 7.06 -8.29 -9.05
C LEU A 238 8.41 -7.77 -9.59
N ASN A 239 8.48 -6.81 -10.52
CA ASN A 239 9.74 -6.10 -10.84
C ASN A 239 10.08 -5.04 -9.79
N ASN A 240 9.07 -4.49 -9.11
CA ASN A 240 9.23 -3.39 -8.16
C ASN A 240 9.81 -3.92 -6.83
N THR A 241 10.85 -3.26 -6.31
CA THR A 241 11.48 -3.60 -5.02
C THR A 241 10.58 -3.23 -3.85
N LYS A 242 9.91 -2.07 -3.88
CA LYS A 242 9.03 -1.61 -2.80
C LYS A 242 7.79 -2.48 -2.66
N ILE A 243 7.17 -2.89 -3.79
CA ILE A 243 6.06 -3.85 -3.76
C ILE A 243 6.52 -5.19 -3.17
N ARG A 244 7.65 -5.75 -3.63
CA ARG A 244 8.17 -7.00 -3.07
C ARG A 244 8.46 -6.92 -1.58
N GLN A 245 8.97 -5.79 -1.08
CA GLN A 245 9.20 -5.63 0.36
C GLN A 245 7.87 -5.61 1.11
N ILE A 246 6.91 -4.77 0.71
CA ILE A 246 5.56 -4.74 1.29
C ILE A 246 4.90 -6.14 1.30
N THR A 247 5.07 -6.90 0.20
CA THR A 247 4.61 -8.29 0.09
C THR A 247 5.21 -9.18 1.19
N LEU A 248 6.53 -9.18 1.34
CA LEU A 248 7.23 -10.01 2.33
C LEU A 248 6.93 -9.58 3.76
N ASP A 249 6.72 -8.28 3.98
CA ASP A 249 6.46 -7.74 5.31
C ASP A 249 5.04 -8.08 5.79
N ASN A 250 4.03 -8.09 4.92
CA ASN A 250 2.61 -8.03 5.32
C ASN A 250 1.71 -9.17 4.84
N PHE A 251 2.19 -10.14 4.05
CA PHE A 251 1.32 -11.16 3.45
C PHE A 251 1.86 -12.59 3.55
N ASP A 252 0.97 -13.51 3.92
CA ASP A 252 1.23 -14.91 4.21
C ASP A 252 1.13 -15.83 2.98
N SER A 253 0.43 -15.40 1.93
CA SER A 253 0.20 -16.21 0.73
C SER A 253 0.10 -15.37 -0.55
N LEU A 254 0.37 -16.02 -1.69
CA LEU A 254 0.40 -15.37 -3.01
C LEU A 254 -0.58 -15.97 -4.02
N VAL A 255 -1.10 -15.11 -4.89
CA VAL A 255 -1.84 -15.50 -6.10
C VAL A 255 -1.19 -14.86 -7.33
N ALA A 256 -1.21 -15.56 -8.47
CA ALA A 256 -0.83 -14.98 -9.74
C ALA A 256 -2.01 -14.21 -10.35
N GLU A 257 -1.89 -12.89 -10.50
CA GLU A 257 -2.97 -11.98 -10.94
C GLU A 257 -3.55 -12.38 -12.31
N ASN A 258 -2.69 -12.74 -13.27
CA ASN A 258 -3.09 -13.27 -14.57
C ASN A 258 -2.23 -14.47 -15.03
N GLU A 259 -1.00 -14.57 -14.54
CA GLU A 259 0.06 -15.40 -15.11
C GLU A 259 -0.21 -16.92 -15.09
N ALA A 260 -1.06 -17.42 -14.18
CA ALA A 260 -1.42 -18.83 -14.09
C ALA A 260 -2.77 -19.17 -14.76
N GLN A 261 -3.45 -18.19 -15.38
CA GLN A 261 -4.72 -18.39 -16.07
C GLN A 261 -4.54 -19.06 -17.45
N PRO A 262 -5.57 -19.72 -18.03
CA PRO A 262 -5.38 -20.60 -19.18
C PRO A 262 -4.88 -19.92 -20.46
N GLU A 263 -5.24 -18.65 -20.73
CA GLU A 263 -4.68 -17.87 -21.84
C GLU A 263 -3.17 -17.65 -21.71
N GLN A 264 -2.69 -17.47 -20.47
CA GLN A 264 -1.25 -17.37 -20.20
C GLN A 264 -0.58 -18.73 -20.19
N VAL A 265 -1.20 -19.80 -19.69
CA VAL A 265 -0.53 -21.11 -19.50
C VAL A 265 -0.58 -22.02 -20.73
N LEU A 266 -1.63 -21.99 -21.56
CA LEU A 266 -1.80 -22.91 -22.68
C LEU A 266 -0.82 -22.62 -23.84
N ASP A 267 -0.12 -23.65 -24.33
CA ASP A 267 0.73 -23.56 -25.53
C ASP A 267 0.02 -24.14 -26.76
N GLN A 268 -0.45 -23.24 -27.63
CA GLN A 268 -1.07 -23.62 -28.90
C GLN A 268 -0.12 -24.40 -29.82
N ALA A 269 1.18 -24.09 -29.83
CA ALA A 269 2.13 -24.71 -30.73
C ALA A 269 2.42 -26.17 -30.32
N GLY A 270 2.67 -26.40 -29.02
CA GLY A 270 2.80 -27.74 -28.45
C GLY A 270 1.50 -28.56 -28.57
N CYS A 271 0.33 -27.95 -28.34
CA CYS A 271 -0.96 -28.62 -28.57
C CYS A 271 -1.13 -29.06 -30.03
N GLN A 272 -0.78 -28.20 -31.00
CA GLN A 272 -0.79 -28.56 -32.42
C GLN A 272 0.26 -29.62 -32.77
N ALA A 273 1.44 -29.63 -32.13
CA ALA A 273 2.46 -30.66 -32.31
C ALA A 273 1.98 -32.04 -31.80
N LEU A 274 1.34 -32.08 -30.62
CA LEU A 274 0.72 -33.29 -30.06
C LEU A 274 -0.41 -33.82 -30.96
N TYR A 275 -1.29 -32.93 -31.44
CA TYR A 275 -2.32 -33.26 -32.44
C TYR A 275 -1.71 -33.86 -33.71
N ASN A 276 -0.68 -33.23 -34.29
CA ASN A 276 -0.01 -33.70 -35.51
C ASN A 276 0.73 -35.04 -35.31
N ALA A 277 1.12 -35.36 -34.07
CA ALA A 277 1.68 -36.67 -33.69
C ALA A 277 0.61 -37.74 -33.42
N GLY A 278 -0.69 -37.40 -33.50
CA GLY A 278 -1.83 -38.31 -33.31
C GLY A 278 -2.50 -38.24 -31.94
N ASN A 279 -2.08 -37.33 -31.04
CA ASN A 279 -2.67 -37.14 -29.71
C ASN A 279 -3.53 -35.86 -29.65
N ASP A 280 -4.75 -35.92 -30.20
CA ASP A 280 -5.72 -34.80 -30.22
C ASP A 280 -6.22 -34.38 -28.82
N SER A 281 -6.14 -35.28 -27.84
CA SER A 281 -6.44 -34.99 -26.43
C SER A 281 -5.28 -34.38 -25.64
N GLY A 282 -4.05 -34.47 -26.15
CA GLY A 282 -2.86 -34.01 -25.45
C GLY A 282 -2.77 -32.49 -25.44
N VAL A 283 -2.59 -31.93 -24.24
CA VAL A 283 -2.42 -30.49 -24.03
C VAL A 283 -0.96 -30.20 -23.66
N ALA A 284 -0.41 -29.14 -24.24
CA ALA A 284 0.88 -28.58 -23.87
C ALA A 284 0.69 -27.25 -23.14
N ILE A 285 1.54 -27.02 -22.14
CA ILE A 285 1.55 -25.81 -21.31
C ILE A 285 2.94 -25.14 -21.33
N LYS A 286 3.00 -23.87 -20.94
CA LYS A 286 4.24 -23.11 -20.76
C LYS A 286 4.26 -22.47 -19.37
N ILE A 287 5.30 -22.78 -18.57
CA ILE A 287 5.44 -22.27 -17.20
C ILE A 287 5.99 -20.84 -17.10
N THR A 288 6.68 -20.38 -18.15
CA THR A 288 7.40 -19.10 -18.18
C THR A 288 6.59 -17.87 -17.73
N PRO A 289 5.26 -17.77 -17.94
CA PRO A 289 4.47 -16.66 -17.40
C PRO A 289 4.48 -16.60 -15.87
N PHE A 290 4.21 -17.70 -15.18
CA PHE A 290 4.09 -17.73 -13.71
C PHE A 290 5.36 -18.16 -12.98
N GLU A 291 6.33 -18.77 -13.68
CA GLU A 291 7.62 -19.23 -13.12
C GLU A 291 8.33 -18.16 -12.28
N LYS A 292 8.30 -16.89 -12.70
CA LYS A 292 8.92 -15.79 -11.93
C LYS A 292 8.27 -15.61 -10.55
N LEU A 293 6.95 -15.69 -10.47
CA LEU A 293 6.20 -15.55 -9.21
C LEU A 293 6.38 -16.78 -8.33
N TYR A 294 6.35 -17.99 -8.91
CA TYR A 294 6.47 -19.23 -8.17
C TYR A 294 7.89 -19.41 -7.60
N ASN A 295 8.94 -19.06 -8.37
CA ASN A 295 10.31 -18.99 -7.86
C ASN A 295 10.47 -17.93 -6.75
N PHE A 296 9.78 -16.79 -6.82
CA PHE A 296 9.80 -15.78 -5.74
C PHE A 296 9.09 -16.28 -4.47
N ALA A 297 7.95 -16.95 -4.64
CA ALA A 297 7.16 -17.50 -3.55
C ALA A 297 7.93 -18.63 -2.83
N GLU A 298 8.50 -19.58 -3.58
CA GLU A 298 9.37 -20.66 -3.06
C GLU A 298 10.58 -20.09 -2.28
N ALA A 299 11.29 -19.12 -2.87
CA ALA A 299 12.49 -18.53 -2.27
C ALA A 299 12.23 -17.72 -0.98
N ASN A 300 10.97 -17.40 -0.67
CA ASN A 300 10.57 -16.68 0.54
C ASN A 300 9.55 -17.46 1.39
N HIS A 301 9.34 -18.75 1.09
CA HIS A 301 8.43 -19.66 1.78
C HIS A 301 6.96 -19.22 1.83
N LEU A 302 6.51 -18.43 0.85
CA LEU A 302 5.12 -18.00 0.72
C LEU A 302 4.30 -19.06 -0.05
N PRO A 303 3.32 -19.75 0.55
CA PRO A 303 2.42 -20.67 -0.15
C PRO A 303 1.57 -19.95 -1.21
N VAL A 304 1.25 -20.67 -2.29
CA VAL A 304 0.59 -20.11 -3.49
C VAL A 304 -0.81 -20.71 -3.70
N ARG A 305 -1.78 -19.87 -4.08
CA ARG A 305 -3.04 -20.30 -4.70
C ARG A 305 -2.88 -20.38 -6.21
N HIS A 306 -3.17 -21.53 -6.81
CA HIS A 306 -3.15 -21.70 -8.26
C HIS A 306 -4.49 -21.26 -8.86
N HIS A 307 -4.48 -20.14 -9.57
CA HIS A 307 -5.66 -19.52 -10.17
C HIS A 307 -5.44 -19.37 -11.69
N THR A 308 -6.20 -20.03 -12.57
CA THR A 308 -7.31 -20.99 -12.37
C THR A 308 -7.39 -21.92 -13.59
N PHE A 309 -7.95 -23.13 -13.46
CA PHE A 309 -8.03 -24.06 -14.60
C PHE A 309 -9.23 -23.83 -15.53
N VAL A 310 -10.43 -23.58 -14.98
CA VAL A 310 -11.68 -23.54 -15.76
C VAL A 310 -12.42 -22.23 -15.54
N TRP A 311 -12.14 -21.24 -16.39
CA TRP A 311 -12.83 -19.96 -16.42
C TRP A 311 -13.47 -19.72 -17.79
N TYR A 312 -14.59 -19.00 -17.84
CA TYR A 312 -15.23 -18.63 -19.12
C TYR A 312 -14.49 -17.47 -19.81
N SER A 313 -13.84 -16.59 -19.02
CA SER A 313 -12.91 -15.57 -19.49
C SER A 313 -11.49 -16.14 -19.60
N GLN A 314 -10.61 -15.38 -20.26
CA GLN A 314 -9.16 -15.62 -20.38
C GLN A 314 -8.77 -17.10 -20.57
N THR A 315 -9.57 -17.81 -21.38
CA THR A 315 -9.31 -19.17 -21.88
C THR A 315 -9.48 -19.12 -23.40
N PRO A 316 -8.43 -19.41 -24.19
CA PRO A 316 -8.36 -18.96 -25.56
C PRO A 316 -9.25 -19.81 -26.48
N ALA A 317 -10.00 -19.16 -27.37
CA ALA A 317 -11.02 -19.80 -28.20
C ALA A 317 -10.54 -21.02 -29.01
N TRP A 318 -9.24 -21.04 -29.38
CA TRP A 318 -8.62 -22.15 -30.10
C TRP A 318 -8.58 -23.47 -29.31
N PHE A 319 -8.58 -23.43 -27.98
CA PHE A 319 -8.49 -24.63 -27.14
C PHE A 319 -9.73 -25.53 -27.30
N PHE A 320 -10.86 -24.91 -27.60
CA PHE A 320 -12.19 -25.52 -27.71
C PHE A 320 -12.53 -26.02 -29.12
N THR A 321 -11.55 -26.11 -30.02
CA THR A 321 -11.78 -26.48 -31.42
C THR A 321 -10.96 -27.69 -31.86
N THR A 322 -11.44 -28.38 -32.88
CA THR A 322 -10.66 -29.39 -33.61
C THR A 322 -9.36 -28.75 -34.13
N ASN A 323 -8.24 -29.46 -33.97
CA ASN A 323 -6.92 -29.05 -34.46
C ASN A 323 -6.36 -27.78 -33.81
N TYR A 324 -6.93 -27.31 -32.69
CA TYR A 324 -6.43 -26.16 -31.91
C TYR A 324 -6.33 -24.85 -32.72
N THR A 325 -7.42 -24.43 -33.36
CA THR A 325 -7.48 -23.25 -34.25
C THR A 325 -8.57 -22.25 -33.82
N ALA A 326 -8.30 -20.95 -33.81
CA ALA A 326 -9.20 -19.95 -33.23
C ALA A 326 -10.61 -19.90 -33.86
N ASN A 327 -10.74 -20.26 -35.14
CA ASN A 327 -11.99 -20.26 -35.90
C ASN A 327 -12.41 -21.68 -36.36
N GLY A 328 -11.87 -22.74 -35.74
CA GLY A 328 -12.16 -24.13 -36.11
C GLY A 328 -13.55 -24.61 -35.65
N PRO A 329 -14.06 -25.72 -36.20
CA PRO A 329 -15.19 -26.45 -35.62
C PRO A 329 -14.96 -26.76 -34.14
N LYS A 330 -16.02 -26.71 -33.32
CA LYS A 330 -15.93 -27.05 -31.89
C LYS A 330 -15.48 -28.50 -31.68
N ALA A 331 -14.67 -28.73 -30.65
CA ALA A 331 -14.35 -30.06 -30.16
C ALA A 331 -15.63 -30.76 -29.66
N SER A 332 -15.67 -32.10 -29.74
CA SER A 332 -16.75 -32.87 -29.12
C SER A 332 -16.58 -32.92 -27.60
N ARG A 333 -17.68 -33.15 -26.87
CA ARG A 333 -17.69 -33.33 -25.40
C ARG A 333 -16.58 -34.27 -24.91
N ASP A 334 -16.52 -35.48 -25.45
CA ASP A 334 -15.54 -36.50 -25.03
C ASP A 334 -14.10 -36.07 -25.29
N LEU A 335 -13.85 -35.30 -26.36
CA LEU A 335 -12.52 -34.74 -26.64
C LEU A 335 -12.20 -33.59 -25.67
N MET A 336 -13.17 -32.73 -25.38
CA MET A 336 -12.97 -31.59 -24.50
C MET A 336 -12.79 -32.00 -23.04
N ILE A 337 -13.49 -33.04 -22.57
CA ILE A 337 -13.25 -33.65 -21.26
C ILE A 337 -11.82 -34.22 -21.18
N ARG A 338 -11.35 -34.95 -22.20
CA ARG A 338 -9.95 -35.45 -22.21
C ARG A 338 -8.90 -34.35 -22.31
N ARG A 339 -9.21 -33.22 -22.95
CA ARG A 339 -8.32 -32.04 -22.98
C ARG A 339 -8.33 -31.25 -21.68
N MET A 340 -9.49 -31.11 -21.02
CA MET A 340 -9.59 -30.57 -19.66
C MET A 340 -8.73 -31.41 -18.71
N ASP A 341 -8.89 -32.73 -18.79
CA ASP A 341 -8.14 -33.70 -17.98
C ASP A 341 -6.63 -33.62 -18.23
N SER A 342 -6.19 -33.64 -19.49
CA SER A 342 -4.78 -33.43 -19.84
C SER A 342 -4.25 -32.05 -19.42
N PHE A 343 -5.06 -30.99 -19.47
CA PHE A 343 -4.60 -29.65 -19.06
C PHE A 343 -4.39 -29.57 -17.54
N ILE A 344 -5.35 -30.06 -16.76
CA ILE A 344 -5.29 -30.09 -15.30
C ILE A 344 -4.13 -30.99 -14.85
N LYS A 345 -4.04 -32.21 -15.41
CA LYS A 345 -2.95 -33.15 -15.13
C LYS A 345 -1.57 -32.55 -15.37
N GLU A 346 -1.28 -32.12 -16.61
CA GLU A 346 0.06 -31.64 -16.95
C GLU A 346 0.43 -30.36 -16.17
N SER A 347 -0.56 -29.54 -15.79
CA SER A 347 -0.34 -28.39 -14.92
C SER A 347 0.00 -28.78 -13.48
N LEU A 348 -0.76 -29.71 -12.88
CA LEU A 348 -0.53 -30.18 -11.52
C LEU A 348 0.78 -30.98 -11.40
N ASP A 349 1.03 -31.94 -12.30
CA ASP A 349 2.31 -32.66 -12.40
C ASP A 349 3.49 -31.67 -12.49
N THR A 350 3.35 -30.62 -13.32
CA THR A 350 4.41 -29.64 -13.52
C THR A 350 4.66 -28.79 -12.28
N VAL A 351 3.63 -28.26 -11.61
CA VAL A 351 3.86 -27.45 -10.39
C VAL A 351 4.36 -28.31 -9.22
N ASN A 352 3.83 -29.52 -9.07
CA ASN A 352 4.22 -30.44 -7.99
C ASN A 352 5.65 -30.97 -8.17
N TYR A 353 6.10 -31.18 -9.41
CA TYR A 353 7.49 -31.52 -9.72
C TYR A 353 8.45 -30.32 -9.59
N ARG A 354 8.03 -29.13 -10.02
CA ARG A 354 8.93 -27.97 -10.19
C ARG A 354 9.05 -27.10 -8.93
N TRP A 355 8.02 -27.06 -8.09
CA TRP A 355 7.92 -26.32 -6.82
C TRP A 355 7.18 -27.18 -5.76
N PRO A 356 7.79 -28.30 -5.31
CA PRO A 356 7.13 -29.28 -4.45
C PRO A 356 6.67 -28.66 -3.13
N GLY A 357 5.36 -28.75 -2.85
CA GLY A 357 4.74 -28.20 -1.64
C GLY A 357 4.39 -26.71 -1.68
N LEU A 358 4.70 -25.99 -2.78
CA LEU A 358 4.43 -24.54 -2.88
C LEU A 358 2.94 -24.21 -3.02
N VAL A 359 2.22 -24.97 -3.86
CA VAL A 359 0.78 -24.75 -4.09
C VAL A 359 0.00 -25.44 -2.98
N TYR A 360 -0.82 -24.67 -2.25
CA TYR A 360 -1.67 -25.13 -1.15
C TYR A 360 -3.16 -25.17 -1.50
N ALA A 361 -3.62 -24.27 -2.37
CA ALA A 361 -4.99 -24.18 -2.84
C ALA A 361 -5.05 -23.98 -4.35
N ILE A 362 -6.11 -24.43 -5.00
CA ILE A 362 -6.33 -24.41 -6.44
C ILE A 362 -7.76 -23.94 -6.71
N ASP A 363 -7.93 -22.83 -7.44
CA ASP A 363 -9.22 -22.44 -7.97
C ASP A 363 -9.49 -23.29 -9.23
N VAL A 364 -10.18 -24.42 -9.06
CA VAL A 364 -10.40 -25.40 -10.13
C VAL A 364 -11.32 -24.83 -11.21
N ALA A 365 -12.39 -24.15 -10.78
CA ALA A 365 -13.31 -23.46 -11.67
C ALA A 365 -13.68 -22.09 -11.11
N ASN A 366 -13.74 -21.10 -12.00
CA ASN A 366 -13.98 -19.70 -11.68
C ASN A 366 -15.24 -19.19 -12.39
N GLU A 367 -16.11 -18.50 -11.65
CA GLU A 367 -17.24 -17.71 -12.18
C GLU A 367 -18.23 -18.47 -13.09
N ALA A 368 -18.40 -19.76 -12.88
CA ALA A 368 -19.28 -20.63 -13.67
C ALA A 368 -20.78 -20.32 -13.54
N ILE A 369 -21.18 -19.37 -12.69
CA ILE A 369 -22.58 -18.98 -12.46
C ILE A 369 -22.85 -17.59 -13.05
N SER A 370 -23.98 -17.45 -13.74
CA SER A 370 -24.45 -16.18 -14.29
C SER A 370 -24.91 -15.23 -13.18
N GLN A 371 -24.39 -14.00 -13.19
CA GLN A 371 -24.70 -12.94 -12.22
C GLN A 371 -26.16 -12.44 -12.35
N SER A 372 -26.66 -12.27 -13.57
CA SER A 372 -27.94 -11.58 -13.84
C SER A 372 -29.15 -12.51 -13.90
N ASN A 373 -28.92 -13.81 -14.00
CA ASN A 373 -29.94 -14.86 -13.97
C ASN A 373 -29.29 -16.09 -13.35
N VAL A 374 -29.38 -16.23 -12.01
CA VAL A 374 -28.62 -17.22 -11.24
C VAL A 374 -28.91 -18.63 -11.75
N GLY A 375 -27.86 -19.24 -12.30
CA GLY A 375 -27.88 -20.46 -13.07
C GLY A 375 -26.50 -20.68 -13.70
N ILE A 376 -26.24 -21.89 -14.20
CA ILE A 376 -24.96 -22.25 -14.82
C ILE A 376 -24.76 -21.38 -16.08
N ARG A 377 -23.58 -20.77 -16.21
CA ARG A 377 -23.24 -19.81 -17.26
C ARG A 377 -23.11 -20.51 -18.60
N ASP A 378 -24.18 -20.47 -19.39
CA ASP A 378 -24.26 -20.99 -20.75
C ASP A 378 -23.77 -19.98 -21.80
N GLN A 379 -24.20 -18.73 -21.68
CA GLN A 379 -23.92 -17.67 -22.64
C GLN A 379 -22.45 -17.27 -22.66
N ASN A 380 -21.88 -17.24 -23.87
CA ASN A 380 -20.46 -16.97 -24.16
C ASN A 380 -19.46 -17.89 -23.44
N ASN A 381 -19.92 -18.99 -22.81
CA ASN A 381 -19.04 -19.94 -22.15
C ASN A 381 -18.63 -21.07 -23.10
N ASN A 382 -17.34 -21.11 -23.41
CA ASN A 382 -16.78 -22.13 -24.28
C ASN A 382 -16.76 -23.54 -23.64
N TRP A 383 -16.66 -23.64 -22.31
CA TRP A 383 -16.73 -24.92 -21.60
C TRP A 383 -18.13 -25.52 -21.65
N TYR A 384 -19.15 -24.75 -21.29
CA TYR A 384 -20.55 -25.19 -21.35
C TYR A 384 -20.97 -25.59 -22.78
N SER A 385 -20.56 -24.80 -23.80
CA SER A 385 -20.90 -25.07 -25.20
C SER A 385 -20.11 -26.20 -25.87
N THR A 386 -19.17 -26.85 -25.18
CA THR A 386 -18.41 -28.01 -25.69
C THR A 386 -18.53 -29.25 -24.82
N VAL A 387 -18.42 -29.11 -23.50
CA VAL A 387 -18.64 -30.18 -22.53
C VAL A 387 -20.14 -30.34 -22.26
N GLY A 388 -20.76 -29.34 -21.66
CA GLY A 388 -22.15 -29.37 -21.20
C GLY A 388 -22.32 -28.75 -19.81
N GLU A 389 -23.44 -29.03 -19.16
CA GLU A 389 -23.81 -28.46 -17.86
C GLU A 389 -22.85 -28.86 -16.72
N ASP A 390 -22.38 -30.11 -16.72
CA ASP A 390 -21.49 -30.71 -15.72
C ASP A 390 -20.00 -30.36 -15.89
N PHE A 391 -19.65 -29.34 -16.68
CA PHE A 391 -18.25 -29.01 -16.98
C PHE A 391 -17.40 -28.70 -15.74
N VAL A 392 -18.02 -28.17 -14.67
CA VAL A 392 -17.35 -27.92 -13.38
C VAL A 392 -17.11 -29.22 -12.62
N TYR A 393 -18.07 -30.15 -12.58
CA TYR A 393 -17.89 -31.48 -11.97
C TYR A 393 -16.75 -32.26 -12.64
N GLN A 394 -16.67 -32.24 -13.98
CA GLN A 394 -15.56 -32.90 -14.70
C GLN A 394 -14.19 -32.30 -14.33
N ALA A 395 -14.13 -30.98 -14.11
CA ALA A 395 -12.90 -30.29 -13.70
C ALA A 395 -12.47 -30.70 -12.27
N PHE A 396 -13.40 -30.70 -11.31
CA PHE A 396 -13.12 -31.16 -9.93
C PHE A 396 -12.72 -32.64 -9.87
N LYS A 397 -13.39 -33.50 -10.64
CA LYS A 397 -13.06 -34.94 -10.74
C LYS A 397 -11.64 -35.16 -11.25
N SER A 398 -11.22 -34.39 -12.26
CA SER A 398 -9.84 -34.44 -12.78
C SER A 398 -8.83 -33.86 -11.78
N ALA A 399 -9.08 -32.67 -11.24
CA ALA A 399 -8.19 -32.05 -10.25
C ALA A 399 -7.99 -32.92 -9.00
N ASN A 400 -9.05 -33.57 -8.50
CA ASN A 400 -8.97 -34.53 -7.41
C ASN A 400 -8.10 -35.76 -7.74
N SER A 401 -7.98 -36.12 -9.02
CA SER A 401 -7.19 -37.28 -9.47
C SER A 401 -5.68 -37.01 -9.55
N TYR A 402 -5.25 -35.75 -9.52
CA TYR A 402 -3.84 -35.33 -9.71
C TYR A 402 -3.30 -34.38 -8.63
N ARG A 403 -4.15 -33.89 -7.72
CA ARG A 403 -3.73 -33.09 -6.56
C ARG A 403 -2.85 -33.90 -5.60
N GLU A 404 -1.95 -33.22 -4.93
CA GLU A 404 -1.32 -33.74 -3.72
C GLU A 404 -2.30 -33.68 -2.53
N GLN A 405 -2.11 -34.51 -1.51
CA GLN A 405 -3.09 -34.66 -0.41
C GLN A 405 -3.30 -33.40 0.44
N TRP A 406 -2.37 -32.44 0.40
CA TRP A 406 -2.51 -31.15 1.08
C TRP A 406 -3.14 -30.06 0.19
N GLN A 407 -3.37 -30.33 -1.09
CA GLN A 407 -3.87 -29.34 -2.06
C GLN A 407 -5.40 -29.26 -2.04
N LYS A 408 -5.89 -28.09 -1.63
CA LYS A 408 -7.31 -27.77 -1.49
C LYS A 408 -7.92 -27.28 -2.80
N LEU A 409 -9.03 -27.87 -3.20
CA LEU A 409 -9.75 -27.59 -4.43
C LEU A 409 -10.94 -26.67 -4.13
N TYR A 410 -10.85 -25.45 -4.67
CA TYR A 410 -11.83 -24.38 -4.50
C TYR A 410 -12.64 -24.15 -5.78
N TYR A 411 -13.92 -23.81 -5.59
CA TYR A 411 -14.71 -23.08 -6.58
C TYR A 411 -14.72 -21.60 -6.21
N ASN A 412 -14.51 -20.69 -7.16
CA ASN A 412 -14.30 -19.27 -6.87
C ASN A 412 -15.28 -18.38 -7.66
N ASP A 413 -15.87 -17.35 -7.03
CA ASP A 413 -16.88 -16.50 -7.68
C ASP A 413 -17.14 -15.14 -6.97
N PHE A 414 -17.67 -14.15 -7.70
CA PHE A 414 -18.10 -12.84 -7.18
C PHE A 414 -19.62 -12.73 -6.96
N ALA A 415 -20.06 -11.53 -6.55
CA ALA A 415 -21.45 -11.10 -6.41
C ALA A 415 -22.25 -11.79 -5.31
N TYR A 416 -21.68 -12.73 -4.55
CA TYR A 416 -22.36 -13.33 -3.39
C TYR A 416 -22.85 -12.27 -2.38
N ASP A 417 -22.11 -11.18 -2.24
CA ASP A 417 -22.39 -10.02 -1.39
C ASP A 417 -23.66 -9.22 -1.77
N TYR A 418 -24.18 -9.33 -3.01
CA TYR A 418 -25.47 -8.72 -3.41
C TYR A 418 -26.42 -9.64 -4.22
N GLN A 419 -26.03 -10.88 -4.51
CA GLN A 419 -26.87 -11.91 -5.13
C GLN A 419 -27.12 -13.05 -4.12
N PRO A 420 -28.07 -12.89 -3.17
CA PRO A 420 -28.19 -13.75 -1.98
C PRO A 420 -28.57 -15.21 -2.27
N VAL A 421 -29.01 -15.55 -3.48
CA VAL A 421 -29.31 -16.93 -3.89
C VAL A 421 -28.14 -17.59 -4.64
N LYS A 422 -27.08 -16.84 -4.98
CA LYS A 422 -25.99 -17.33 -5.84
C LYS A 422 -25.12 -18.36 -5.12
N CYS A 423 -24.78 -18.15 -3.84
CA CYS A 423 -23.98 -19.12 -3.08
C CYS A 423 -24.75 -20.41 -2.80
N SER A 424 -26.04 -20.34 -2.43
CA SER A 424 -26.89 -21.53 -2.35
C SER A 424 -26.93 -22.28 -3.68
N PHE A 425 -27.09 -21.60 -4.81
CA PHE A 425 -27.02 -22.25 -6.13
C PHE A 425 -25.66 -22.93 -6.38
N THR A 426 -24.55 -22.32 -5.94
CA THR A 426 -23.21 -22.94 -5.99
C THR A 426 -23.20 -24.29 -5.29
N VAL A 427 -23.61 -24.36 -4.01
CA VAL A 427 -23.44 -25.56 -3.19
C VAL A 427 -24.60 -26.57 -3.27
N ASP A 428 -25.82 -26.14 -3.58
CA ASP A 428 -27.00 -27.01 -3.71
C ASP A 428 -27.22 -27.52 -5.13
N THR A 429 -26.67 -26.84 -6.15
CA THR A 429 -26.84 -27.22 -7.57
C THR A 429 -25.52 -27.47 -8.28
N LEU A 430 -24.67 -26.46 -8.46
CA LEU A 430 -23.48 -26.57 -9.33
C LEU A 430 -22.46 -27.61 -8.82
N LEU A 431 -22.13 -27.56 -7.54
CA LEU A 431 -21.08 -28.39 -6.94
C LEU A 431 -21.62 -29.66 -6.28
N LYS A 432 -22.94 -29.85 -6.23
CA LYS A 432 -23.60 -30.85 -5.38
C LYS A 432 -22.98 -32.25 -5.52
N GLU A 433 -22.88 -32.76 -6.74
CA GLU A 433 -22.32 -34.11 -7.01
C GLU A 433 -20.82 -34.18 -6.70
N ALA A 434 -20.08 -33.09 -6.90
CA ALA A 434 -18.65 -33.00 -6.57
C ALA A 434 -18.40 -32.90 -5.04
N ILE A 435 -19.34 -32.34 -4.28
CA ILE A 435 -19.35 -32.35 -2.80
C ILE A 435 -19.72 -33.76 -2.30
N GLU A 436 -20.74 -34.40 -2.89
CA GLU A 436 -21.15 -35.77 -2.54
C GLU A 436 -20.07 -36.82 -2.87
N GLU A 437 -19.21 -36.60 -3.87
CA GLU A 437 -18.02 -37.41 -4.17
C GLU A 437 -16.72 -36.97 -3.44
N GLY A 438 -16.72 -35.85 -2.69
CA GLY A 438 -15.56 -35.38 -1.92
C GLY A 438 -14.42 -34.75 -2.76
N TYR A 439 -14.75 -34.16 -3.91
CA TYR A 439 -13.80 -33.49 -4.81
C TYR A 439 -13.64 -31.99 -4.56
N VAL A 440 -14.54 -31.38 -3.78
CA VAL A 440 -14.48 -29.96 -3.40
C VAL A 440 -14.09 -29.89 -1.92
N ASP A 441 -13.06 -29.12 -1.57
CA ASP A 441 -12.72 -28.86 -0.17
C ASP A 441 -13.27 -27.51 0.29
N GLY A 442 -13.41 -26.52 -0.62
CA GLY A 442 -13.84 -25.17 -0.25
C GLY A 442 -14.50 -24.34 -1.35
N VAL A 443 -14.97 -23.15 -0.96
CA VAL A 443 -15.52 -22.13 -1.87
C VAL A 443 -14.90 -20.76 -1.57
N GLY A 444 -14.38 -20.11 -2.61
CA GLY A 444 -13.84 -18.76 -2.58
C GLY A 444 -14.92 -17.72 -2.86
N ILE A 445 -15.01 -16.74 -1.96
CA ILE A 445 -15.78 -15.50 -2.14
C ILE A 445 -14.80 -14.44 -2.64
N GLN A 446 -14.89 -14.02 -3.90
CA GLN A 446 -13.92 -13.05 -4.45
C GLN A 446 -13.84 -11.76 -3.60
N GLY A 447 -14.96 -11.18 -3.16
CA GLY A 447 -14.90 -9.99 -2.30
C GLY A 447 -14.53 -8.71 -3.04
N HIS A 448 -14.94 -8.60 -4.30
CA HIS A 448 -14.84 -7.39 -5.13
C HIS A 448 -15.91 -6.35 -4.73
N LEU A 449 -15.66 -5.56 -3.67
CA LEU A 449 -16.67 -4.72 -2.99
C LEU A 449 -16.54 -3.20 -3.28
N ASP A 450 -17.48 -2.44 -2.73
CA ASP A 450 -17.37 -0.99 -2.49
C ASP A 450 -17.56 -0.66 -1.00
N SER A 451 -17.20 0.55 -0.56
CA SER A 451 -17.21 0.92 0.85
C SER A 451 -18.61 1.00 1.50
N GLY A 452 -19.69 0.89 0.71
CA GLY A 452 -21.08 0.75 1.15
C GLY A 452 -21.64 -0.68 1.07
N ALA A 453 -20.83 -1.67 0.68
CA ALA A 453 -21.27 -3.07 0.56
C ALA A 453 -21.72 -3.68 1.90
N ASN A 454 -22.73 -4.56 1.85
CA ASN A 454 -23.26 -5.19 3.06
C ASN A 454 -22.41 -6.38 3.51
N MET A 455 -21.50 -6.16 4.45
CA MET A 455 -20.62 -7.19 5.00
C MET A 455 -21.38 -8.35 5.66
N ASP A 456 -22.62 -8.14 6.15
CA ASP A 456 -23.46 -9.23 6.67
C ASP A 456 -23.81 -10.27 5.60
N ASN A 457 -23.94 -9.87 4.34
CA ASN A 457 -24.15 -10.82 3.25
C ASN A 457 -22.90 -11.67 3.03
N VAL A 458 -21.69 -11.11 3.16
CA VAL A 458 -20.44 -11.88 3.01
C VAL A 458 -20.36 -13.00 4.04
N ILE A 459 -20.69 -12.69 5.31
CA ILE A 459 -20.74 -13.69 6.38
C ILE A 459 -21.84 -14.73 6.12
N ALA A 460 -23.06 -14.32 5.76
CA ALA A 460 -24.15 -15.26 5.50
C ALA A 460 -23.83 -16.25 4.36
N ASN A 461 -23.04 -15.85 3.36
CA ASN A 461 -22.54 -16.77 2.34
C ASN A 461 -21.43 -17.70 2.88
N ALA A 462 -20.51 -17.19 3.70
CA ALA A 462 -19.53 -18.04 4.39
C ALA A 462 -20.21 -19.08 5.33
N GLU A 463 -21.30 -18.71 6.01
CA GLU A 463 -22.11 -19.63 6.79
C GLU A 463 -22.79 -20.68 5.91
N ILE A 464 -23.29 -20.32 4.71
CA ILE A 464 -23.84 -21.28 3.74
C ILE A 464 -22.78 -22.29 3.28
N ILE A 465 -21.53 -21.85 3.06
CA ILE A 465 -20.39 -22.70 2.69
C ILE A 465 -20.01 -23.64 3.85
N PHE A 466 -19.84 -23.09 5.05
CA PHE A 466 -19.48 -23.86 6.25
C PHE A 466 -20.54 -24.90 6.63
N ASN A 467 -21.84 -24.58 6.49
CA ASN A 467 -22.94 -25.54 6.70
C ASN A 467 -22.97 -26.72 5.71
N LYS A 468 -22.08 -26.74 4.69
CA LYS A 468 -21.84 -27.88 3.80
C LYS A 468 -20.63 -28.73 4.19
N GLY A 469 -19.88 -28.34 5.22
CA GLY A 469 -18.61 -28.95 5.58
C GLY A 469 -17.46 -28.56 4.64
N LEU A 470 -17.54 -27.35 4.05
CA LEU A 470 -16.55 -26.80 3.14
C LEU A 470 -15.79 -25.64 3.78
N GLU A 471 -14.51 -25.51 3.44
CA GLU A 471 -13.63 -24.41 3.82
C GLU A 471 -14.00 -23.13 3.03
N CYS A 472 -13.82 -21.95 3.64
CA CYS A 472 -14.16 -20.67 3.01
C CYS A 472 -12.95 -19.74 2.95
N GLN A 473 -12.77 -19.03 1.84
CA GLN A 473 -11.74 -18.00 1.70
C GLN A 473 -12.35 -16.73 1.09
N ILE A 474 -11.89 -15.56 1.55
CA ILE A 474 -12.12 -14.31 0.81
C ILE A 474 -10.90 -14.10 -0.09
N THR A 475 -11.07 -14.28 -1.39
CA THR A 475 -9.98 -14.66 -2.30
C THR A 475 -9.38 -13.53 -3.14
N GLU A 476 -10.13 -12.46 -3.39
CA GLU A 476 -9.79 -11.38 -4.31
C GLU A 476 -10.29 -10.01 -3.77
N LEU A 477 -10.11 -9.78 -2.47
CA LEU A 477 -10.66 -8.64 -1.74
C LEU A 477 -10.09 -7.31 -2.27
N ASP A 478 -10.98 -6.46 -2.72
CA ASP A 478 -10.74 -5.05 -2.94
C ASP A 478 -12.00 -4.27 -2.52
N ILE A 479 -11.86 -3.07 -1.95
CA ILE A 479 -13.00 -2.28 -1.46
C ILE A 479 -12.94 -0.88 -2.07
N THR A 480 -13.68 -0.67 -3.15
CA THR A 480 -13.64 0.57 -3.94
C THR A 480 -14.20 1.81 -3.26
N VAL A 481 -13.63 2.98 -3.57
CA VAL A 481 -14.16 4.30 -3.22
C VAL A 481 -14.13 5.29 -4.38
N ASN A 482 -15.11 6.20 -4.43
CA ASN A 482 -15.27 7.15 -5.52
C ASN A 482 -14.59 8.50 -5.21
N GLY A 483 -13.25 8.52 -5.31
CA GLY A 483 -12.40 9.70 -5.11
C GLY A 483 -11.50 9.63 -3.87
N THR A 484 -10.71 10.68 -3.65
CA THR A 484 -9.56 10.73 -2.71
C THR A 484 -9.81 11.55 -1.43
N SER A 485 -11.07 11.82 -1.06
CA SER A 485 -11.37 12.62 0.13
C SER A 485 -11.08 11.86 1.44
N VAL A 486 -10.81 12.57 2.54
CA VAL A 486 -10.67 11.95 3.87
C VAL A 486 -11.92 11.13 4.24
N ALA A 487 -13.12 11.66 3.97
CA ALA A 487 -14.38 10.96 4.22
C ALA A 487 -14.52 9.66 3.39
N ASN A 488 -13.96 9.61 2.18
CA ASN A 488 -13.92 8.39 1.38
C ASN A 488 -13.00 7.35 2.02
N TYR A 489 -11.79 7.73 2.43
CA TYR A 489 -10.84 6.80 3.04
C TYR A 489 -11.29 6.33 4.43
N GLU A 490 -11.99 7.16 5.20
CA GLU A 490 -12.64 6.71 6.46
C GLU A 490 -13.82 5.77 6.18
N SER A 491 -14.59 5.97 5.11
CA SER A 491 -15.60 4.98 4.68
C SER A 491 -14.96 3.65 4.27
N GLN A 492 -13.83 3.67 3.55
CA GLN A 492 -13.05 2.48 3.21
C GLN A 492 -12.47 1.79 4.45
N LYS A 493 -11.92 2.55 5.40
CA LYS A 493 -11.44 2.06 6.70
C LYS A 493 -12.56 1.35 7.46
N ALA A 494 -13.72 1.97 7.58
CA ALA A 494 -14.89 1.39 8.22
C ALA A 494 -15.34 0.09 7.53
N ALA A 495 -15.31 0.04 6.19
CA ALA A 495 -15.65 -1.15 5.43
C ALA A 495 -14.67 -2.33 5.65
N TYR A 496 -13.36 -2.08 5.50
CA TYR A 496 -12.32 -3.09 5.78
C TYR A 496 -12.40 -3.58 7.24
N LYS A 497 -12.51 -2.66 8.21
CA LYS A 497 -12.68 -2.98 9.62
C LYS A 497 -13.90 -3.85 9.87
N ASN A 498 -15.07 -3.47 9.34
CA ASN A 498 -16.33 -4.16 9.55
C ASN A 498 -16.30 -5.59 8.98
N LEU A 499 -15.74 -5.78 7.78
CA LEU A 499 -15.58 -7.10 7.18
C LEU A 499 -14.65 -7.99 8.02
N THR A 500 -13.43 -7.53 8.31
CA THR A 500 -12.44 -8.28 9.09
C THR A 500 -12.95 -8.63 10.48
N LYS A 501 -13.61 -7.68 11.16
CA LYS A 501 -14.19 -7.89 12.49
C LYS A 501 -15.26 -8.99 12.47
N LYS A 502 -16.14 -8.94 11.48
CA LYS A 502 -17.22 -9.93 11.34
C LYS A 502 -16.70 -11.32 10.99
N VAL A 503 -15.66 -11.43 10.15
CA VAL A 503 -14.98 -12.70 9.87
C VAL A 503 -14.39 -13.30 11.14
N LEU A 504 -13.61 -12.54 11.90
CA LEU A 504 -13.03 -13.00 13.17
C LEU A 504 -14.12 -13.41 14.19
N GLN A 505 -15.21 -12.65 14.28
CA GLN A 505 -16.33 -12.95 15.19
C GLN A 505 -17.11 -14.21 14.79
N ALA A 506 -17.34 -14.44 13.49
CA ALA A 506 -18.06 -15.62 13.01
C ALA A 506 -17.22 -16.90 13.16
N ASN A 507 -15.91 -16.83 12.88
CA ASN A 507 -14.96 -17.91 13.17
C ASN A 507 -14.91 -18.21 14.68
N ALA A 508 -14.77 -17.19 15.53
CA ALA A 508 -14.74 -17.35 17.00
C ALA A 508 -16.07 -17.87 17.59
N ALA A 509 -17.20 -17.62 16.91
CA ALA A 509 -18.50 -18.19 17.25
C ALA A 509 -18.72 -19.62 16.71
N GLY A 510 -17.85 -20.10 15.81
CA GLY A 510 -17.99 -21.39 15.14
C GLY A 510 -19.15 -21.46 14.14
N THR A 511 -19.57 -20.33 13.56
CA THR A 511 -20.58 -20.32 12.47
C THR A 511 -19.94 -20.30 11.08
N THR A 512 -18.65 -19.96 10.99
CA THR A 512 -17.83 -20.01 9.78
C THR A 512 -16.45 -20.59 10.07
N ASP A 513 -15.74 -20.99 9.02
CA ASP A 513 -14.30 -21.26 9.04
C ASP A 513 -13.68 -20.57 7.81
N VAL A 514 -13.46 -19.25 7.95
CA VAL A 514 -12.82 -18.41 6.92
C VAL A 514 -11.34 -18.29 7.26
N ASP A 515 -10.48 -19.09 6.61
CA ASP A 515 -9.07 -19.20 7.00
C ASP A 515 -8.17 -18.12 6.38
N ALA A 516 -8.63 -17.42 5.33
CA ALA A 516 -7.88 -16.35 4.69
C ALA A 516 -8.72 -15.16 4.19
N ILE A 517 -8.13 -13.96 4.25
CA ILE A 517 -8.51 -12.77 3.48
C ILE A 517 -7.36 -12.41 2.55
N ILE A 518 -7.62 -12.33 1.26
CA ILE A 518 -6.58 -12.20 0.22
C ILE A 518 -6.89 -10.99 -0.64
N LEU A 519 -5.95 -10.05 -0.72
CA LEU A 519 -6.11 -8.76 -1.38
C LEU A 519 -5.83 -8.87 -2.88
N TRP A 520 -6.67 -8.28 -3.74
CA TRP A 520 -6.44 -8.27 -5.20
C TRP A 520 -5.47 -7.16 -5.65
N GLY A 521 -4.27 -7.25 -5.09
CA GLY A 521 -3.10 -6.41 -5.37
C GLY A 521 -2.51 -5.78 -4.11
N VAL A 522 -1.33 -5.18 -4.25
CA VAL A 522 -0.63 -4.54 -3.14
C VAL A 522 -0.92 -3.03 -3.05
N THR A 523 -0.67 -2.27 -4.12
CA THR A 523 -0.81 -0.80 -4.14
C THR A 523 -1.90 -0.34 -5.10
N ASP A 524 -2.67 0.69 -4.70
CA ASP A 524 -3.80 1.24 -5.45
C ASP A 524 -3.49 1.45 -6.94
N ASN A 525 -2.36 2.10 -7.27
CA ASN A 525 -1.95 2.41 -8.64
C ASN A 525 -1.70 1.18 -9.53
N THR A 526 -1.51 -0.01 -8.94
CA THR A 526 -1.30 -1.27 -9.67
C THR A 526 -2.57 -2.10 -9.82
N SER A 527 -3.62 -1.82 -9.04
CA SER A 527 -4.89 -2.56 -9.11
C SER A 527 -5.57 -2.44 -10.48
N TRP A 528 -6.25 -3.51 -10.88
CA TRP A 528 -7.20 -3.47 -11.99
C TRP A 528 -8.25 -2.35 -11.83
N LYS A 529 -8.66 -2.07 -10.58
CA LYS A 529 -9.58 -1.01 -10.14
C LYS A 529 -8.90 0.28 -9.66
N ARG A 530 -7.63 0.53 -9.99
CA ARG A 530 -6.81 1.70 -9.54
C ARG A 530 -7.50 3.07 -9.51
N ASN A 531 -8.46 3.31 -10.41
CA ASN A 531 -9.23 4.58 -10.45
C ASN A 531 -10.16 4.79 -9.23
N GLN A 532 -10.30 3.79 -8.36
CA GLN A 532 -11.17 3.77 -7.19
C GLN A 532 -10.41 3.47 -5.88
N ASN A 533 -9.08 3.63 -5.90
CA ASN A 533 -8.17 3.51 -4.75
C ASN A 533 -8.50 2.34 -3.78
N PRO A 534 -8.56 1.08 -4.22
CA PRO A 534 -9.35 0.06 -3.53
C PRO A 534 -8.57 -0.85 -2.55
N LEU A 535 -7.27 -0.62 -2.34
CA LEU A 535 -6.37 -1.52 -1.58
C LEU A 535 -5.83 -0.91 -0.27
N LEU A 536 -4.95 -1.63 0.43
CA LEU A 536 -4.40 -1.22 1.73
C LEU A 536 -3.22 -0.23 1.64
N PHE A 537 -2.56 -0.14 0.48
CA PHE A 537 -1.41 0.75 0.25
C PHE A 537 -1.67 1.69 -0.92
N ASP A 538 -1.17 2.92 -0.82
CA ASP A 538 -1.38 3.96 -1.83
C ASP A 538 -0.38 3.87 -3.01
N SER A 539 -0.42 4.86 -3.92
CA SER A 539 0.53 4.96 -5.05
C SER A 539 2.00 5.15 -4.65
N ASN A 540 2.25 5.54 -3.40
CA ASN A 540 3.53 5.93 -2.84
C ASN A 540 4.07 4.90 -1.83
N TYR A 541 3.44 3.70 -1.77
CA TYR A 541 3.80 2.58 -0.91
C TYR A 541 3.48 2.79 0.59
N ALA A 542 2.67 3.82 0.93
CA ALA A 542 2.28 4.14 2.29
C ALA A 542 1.04 3.36 2.76
N LYS A 543 0.99 3.00 4.05
CA LYS A 543 -0.15 2.33 4.70
C LYS A 543 -1.36 3.28 4.77
N LYS A 544 -2.47 2.96 4.10
CA LYS A 544 -3.70 3.78 4.09
C LYS A 544 -4.55 3.59 5.36
N PRO A 545 -5.54 4.46 5.65
CA PRO A 545 -6.52 4.23 6.73
C PRO A 545 -7.17 2.83 6.70
N ALA A 546 -7.37 2.26 5.51
CA ALA A 546 -7.82 0.88 5.29
C ALA A 546 -6.98 -0.19 6.02
N TYR A 547 -5.65 -0.05 5.99
CA TYR A 547 -4.70 -0.95 6.66
C TYR A 547 -4.93 -0.97 8.17
N TYR A 548 -5.02 0.22 8.78
CA TYR A 548 -5.28 0.37 10.21
C TYR A 548 -6.69 -0.07 10.58
N GLY A 549 -7.68 0.02 9.67
CA GLY A 549 -9.01 -0.54 9.86
C GLY A 549 -9.00 -2.06 10.11
N MET A 550 -8.15 -2.81 9.40
CA MET A 550 -7.99 -4.25 9.68
C MET A 550 -7.36 -4.50 11.06
N LEU A 551 -6.33 -3.74 11.43
CA LEU A 551 -5.71 -3.87 12.77
C LEU A 551 -6.69 -3.51 13.90
N GLU A 552 -7.48 -2.43 13.75
CA GLU A 552 -8.56 -2.07 14.69
C GLU A 552 -9.58 -3.20 14.84
N ALA A 553 -9.92 -3.91 13.76
CA ALA A 553 -10.84 -5.04 13.81
C ALA A 553 -10.28 -6.22 14.61
N LEU A 554 -8.98 -6.49 14.49
CA LEU A 554 -8.30 -7.53 15.25
C LEU A 554 -8.30 -7.21 16.75
N ALA A 555 -7.85 -6.00 17.14
CA ALA A 555 -7.79 -5.60 18.55
C ALA A 555 -9.18 -5.55 19.23
N GLU A 556 -10.25 -5.25 18.49
CA GLU A 556 -11.62 -5.25 19.00
C GLU A 556 -12.23 -6.66 19.19
N VAL A 557 -11.60 -7.73 18.69
CA VAL A 557 -12.07 -9.13 18.84
C VAL A 557 -11.10 -9.98 19.67
N HIS A 558 -9.80 -9.72 19.52
CA HIS A 558 -8.71 -10.34 20.25
C HIS A 558 -7.83 -9.25 20.89
N PRO A 559 -8.35 -8.55 21.93
CA PRO A 559 -7.56 -7.55 22.64
C PRO A 559 -6.31 -8.19 23.23
N VAL A 560 -5.20 -7.45 23.20
CA VAL A 560 -3.99 -7.82 23.93
C VAL A 560 -4.29 -7.75 25.42
N GLU A 561 -4.09 -8.85 26.16
CA GLU A 561 -4.16 -8.81 27.62
C GLU A 561 -3.07 -7.87 28.14
N GLU A 562 -3.45 -6.83 28.89
CA GLU A 562 -2.50 -5.95 29.57
C GLU A 562 -1.61 -6.80 30.50
N VAL A 563 -0.30 -6.76 30.27
CA VAL A 563 0.66 -7.37 31.19
C VAL A 563 0.81 -6.43 32.39
N GLU A 564 0.05 -6.67 33.45
CA GLU A 564 0.23 -6.00 34.74
C GLU A 564 1.73 -6.10 35.16
N GLN A 565 2.37 -4.95 35.38
CA GLN A 565 3.78 -4.82 35.80
C GLN A 565 3.90 -4.55 37.32
#